data_AF-A0A5N6QB54-F1
#
_entry.id   AF-A0A5N6QB54-F1
#
_cell.length_a   1.000
_cell.length_b   1.000
_cell.length_c   1.000
_cell.angle_alpha   90.00
_cell.angle_beta   90.00
_cell.angle_gamma   90.00
#
_symmetry.space_group_name_H-M   'P 1'
#
loop_
_entity.id
_entity.type
_entity.pdbx_description
1 polymer ?
#
loop_
_entity_poly.entity_id
_entity_poly.type
_entity_poly.pdbx_seq_one_letter_code
_entity_poly.pdbx_strand_id
1 'polypeptide(L)'
;MASMVDIIVFFLCFIVCVSNNLTKADWGLSAKEELEFQKQFINLKKFAIKSIQIGDGDIYDCIDFYKQPGFNHPFWKNTTFEMKRKLFVQGRGTNSNSPLKTRLKGVGCPYGTVPIRRVNEDDLIRAKLLSKMHPTNIDEEPGYHYAILRTKADPNRRLDGIESYLRLFNPSGITGSQYSAFRMTLSNGLDSIKTGFTVNPLLFKDNKTRLFTHVTIDGSIQCFNQDCPGYVQINSEIPLGWTCPDDHPERKAFKLRINKGTCDGPNSTKCLWTLYFDDGNSAVGFWPPTLFGKLSEFANQADWGGEVYSPLDQPSPPMGTGKRPLQRDWDTIDLAHSRRIACAYENDKFNFLSPVDTELYKSDQEAYDIIDVGYQGEYFGRMILYDGPGGIKGA
;
A
#
# COMPACT_ATOMS: atom_id res chain seq x y z
N MET A 1 31.77 8.43 -44.33
CA MET A 1 31.19 9.67 -43.80
C MET A 1 29.69 9.60 -44.03
N ALA A 2 28.89 9.52 -42.97
CA ALA A 2 27.44 9.67 -43.12
C ALA A 2 27.14 11.07 -43.67
N SER A 3 26.21 11.19 -44.63
CA SER A 3 25.88 12.50 -45.17
C SER A 3 25.15 13.33 -44.13
N MET A 4 25.22 14.66 -44.23
CA MET A 4 24.49 15.57 -43.33
C MET A 4 22.98 15.28 -43.30
N VAL A 5 22.43 14.73 -44.40
CA VAL A 5 21.02 14.32 -44.51
C VAL A 5 20.73 13.10 -43.65
N ASP A 6 21.63 12.12 -43.60
CA ASP A 6 21.46 10.91 -42.79
C ASP A 6 21.43 11.23 -41.29
N ILE A 7 22.26 12.18 -40.86
CA ILE A 7 22.30 12.64 -39.46
C ILE A 7 21.00 13.36 -39.08
N ILE A 8 20.47 14.22 -39.97
CA ILE A 8 19.22 14.94 -39.74
C ILE A 8 18.03 13.99 -39.68
N VAL A 9 17.97 12.98 -40.57
CA VAL A 9 16.91 11.96 -40.56
C VAL A 9 16.99 11.13 -39.28
N PHE A 10 18.20 10.75 -38.83
CA PHE A 10 18.35 10.04 -37.55
C PHE A 10 17.90 10.89 -36.37
N PHE A 11 18.24 12.18 -36.34
CA PHE A 11 17.81 13.09 -35.28
C PHE A 11 16.31 13.33 -35.29
N LEU A 12 15.69 13.46 -36.47
CA LEU A 12 14.24 13.60 -36.61
C LEU A 12 13.51 12.31 -36.23
N CYS A 13 14.01 11.14 -36.64
CA CYS A 13 13.48 9.85 -36.18
C CYS A 13 13.65 9.67 -34.66
N PHE A 14 14.78 10.11 -34.09
CA PHE A 14 14.99 10.09 -32.65
C PHE A 14 14.04 11.04 -31.93
N ILE A 15 13.82 12.25 -32.44
CA ILE A 15 12.84 13.21 -31.90
C ILE A 15 11.42 12.67 -32.04
N VAL A 16 11.04 12.04 -33.16
CA VAL A 16 9.72 11.41 -33.36
C VAL A 16 9.55 10.19 -32.45
N CYS A 17 10.59 9.38 -32.24
CA CYS A 17 10.58 8.25 -31.29
C CYS A 17 10.56 8.71 -29.83
N VAL A 18 11.20 9.83 -29.49
CA VAL A 18 11.19 10.42 -28.14
C VAL A 18 9.88 11.17 -27.88
N SER A 19 9.30 11.83 -28.87
CA SER A 19 8.00 12.52 -28.76
C SER A 19 6.81 11.56 -28.80
N ASN A 20 6.92 10.41 -29.46
CA ASN A 20 5.92 9.33 -29.38
C ASN A 20 6.02 8.47 -28.10
N ASN A 21 7.05 8.65 -27.27
CA ASN A 21 7.22 7.92 -25.99
C ASN A 21 7.09 8.81 -24.74
N LEU A 22 6.51 10.01 -24.87
CA LEU A 22 5.99 10.75 -23.72
C LEU A 22 4.47 10.91 -23.84
N THR A 23 3.76 9.79 -23.99
CA THR A 23 2.41 9.73 -23.43
C THR A 23 2.56 9.77 -21.93
N LYS A 24 2.32 10.94 -21.34
CA LYS A 24 2.20 11.10 -19.90
C LYS A 24 1.23 10.01 -19.40
N ALA A 25 1.71 9.06 -18.60
CA ALA A 25 0.83 8.07 -18.01
C ALA A 25 -0.20 8.84 -17.16
N ASP A 26 -1.47 8.58 -17.41
CA ASP A 26 -2.63 9.12 -16.71
C ASP A 26 -3.40 7.95 -16.09
N TRP A 27 -4.25 8.18 -15.09
CA TRP A 27 -5.12 7.19 -14.43
C TRP A 27 -6.08 6.45 -15.40
N GLY A 28 -5.94 6.67 -16.71
CA GLY A 28 -6.99 6.47 -17.70
C GLY A 28 -8.09 7.54 -17.57
N LEU A 29 -7.81 8.65 -16.88
CA LEU A 29 -8.69 9.80 -16.76
C LEU A 29 -8.28 10.89 -17.74
N SER A 30 -9.19 11.80 -18.04
CA SER A 30 -8.82 13.10 -18.59
C SER A 30 -8.47 14.06 -17.46
N ALA A 31 -7.69 15.12 -17.75
CA ALA A 31 -7.41 16.19 -16.78
C ALA A 31 -8.69 16.80 -16.16
N LYS A 32 -9.80 16.79 -16.91
CA LYS A 32 -11.12 17.20 -16.40
C LYS A 32 -11.68 16.20 -15.38
N GLU A 33 -11.62 14.91 -15.66
CA GLU A 33 -12.09 13.86 -14.76
C GLU A 33 -11.24 13.78 -13.48
N GLU A 34 -9.92 13.96 -13.57
CA GLU A 34 -9.05 14.04 -12.39
C GLU A 34 -9.42 15.25 -11.51
N LEU A 35 -9.64 16.41 -12.12
CA LEU A 35 -10.08 17.61 -11.41
C LEU A 35 -11.46 17.43 -10.78
N GLU A 36 -12.40 16.77 -11.46
CA GLU A 36 -13.72 16.45 -10.93
C GLU A 36 -13.64 15.50 -9.73
N PHE A 37 -12.79 14.46 -9.81
CA PHE A 37 -12.52 13.57 -8.69
C PHE A 37 -11.97 14.33 -7.49
N GLN A 38 -10.94 15.17 -7.67
CA GLN A 38 -10.35 15.96 -6.58
C GLN A 38 -11.37 16.92 -5.95
N LYS A 39 -12.16 17.62 -6.76
CA LYS A 39 -13.23 18.50 -6.28
C LYS A 39 -14.26 17.75 -5.46
N GLN A 40 -14.69 16.57 -5.91
CA GLN A 40 -15.64 15.75 -5.18
C GLN A 40 -15.03 15.26 -3.86
N PHE A 41 -13.76 14.85 -3.88
CA PHE A 41 -13.05 14.33 -2.72
C PHE A 41 -12.86 15.41 -1.64
N ILE A 42 -12.48 16.62 -2.01
CA ILE A 42 -12.42 17.79 -1.09
C ILE A 42 -13.81 18.13 -0.53
N ASN A 43 -14.87 17.95 -1.33
CA ASN A 43 -16.25 18.24 -0.94
C ASN A 43 -16.99 17.02 -0.35
N LEU A 44 -16.28 15.97 0.09
CA LEU A 44 -16.85 14.71 0.63
C LEU A 44 -17.92 14.95 1.69
N LYS A 45 -17.72 15.93 2.57
CA LYS A 45 -18.67 16.34 3.62
C LYS A 45 -20.09 16.57 3.09
N LYS A 46 -20.25 17.07 1.86
CA LYS A 46 -21.58 17.35 1.26
C LYS A 46 -22.37 16.07 0.98
N PHE A 47 -21.69 14.94 0.85
CA PHE A 47 -22.26 13.62 0.55
C PHE A 47 -22.27 12.70 1.77
N ALA A 48 -21.78 13.18 2.92
CA ALA A 48 -21.69 12.40 4.15
C ALA A 48 -23.06 12.23 4.80
N ILE A 49 -23.45 10.98 5.04
CA ILE A 49 -24.63 10.64 5.83
C ILE A 49 -24.36 10.86 7.31
N LYS A 50 -23.12 10.61 7.74
CA LYS A 50 -22.62 10.83 9.09
C LYS A 50 -21.13 11.13 9.03
N SER A 51 -20.66 12.01 9.88
CA SER A 51 -19.22 12.20 10.12
C SER A 51 -18.86 11.63 11.48
N ILE A 52 -17.71 10.96 11.53
CA ILE A 52 -17.16 10.34 12.72
C ILE A 52 -15.80 10.99 12.98
N GLN A 53 -15.61 11.54 14.17
CA GLN A 53 -14.31 12.05 14.59
C GLN A 53 -13.58 11.00 15.43
N ILE A 54 -12.32 10.73 15.12
CA ILE A 54 -11.46 9.80 15.87
C ILE A 54 -10.40 10.61 16.62
N GLY A 55 -10.44 10.54 17.95
CA GLY A 55 -9.58 11.36 18.80
C GLY A 55 -9.72 12.85 18.48
N ASP A 56 -8.60 13.56 18.46
CA ASP A 56 -8.59 15.02 18.31
C ASP A 56 -8.36 15.51 16.86
N GLY A 57 -8.24 14.63 15.87
CA GLY A 57 -7.72 15.01 14.54
C GLY A 57 -8.53 14.55 13.33
N ASP A 58 -8.77 13.24 13.20
CA ASP A 58 -9.33 12.71 11.96
C ASP A 58 -10.84 12.75 11.93
N ILE A 59 -11.38 13.04 10.74
CA ILE A 59 -12.80 12.92 10.47
C ILE A 59 -12.98 11.91 9.33
N TYR A 60 -13.79 10.90 9.56
CA TYR A 60 -14.24 9.94 8.56
C TYR A 60 -15.69 10.25 8.20
N ASP A 61 -15.92 10.50 6.92
CA ASP A 61 -17.25 10.70 6.36
C ASP A 61 -17.81 9.37 5.89
N CYS A 62 -18.95 8.97 6.47
CA CYS A 62 -19.71 7.81 6.06
C CYS A 62 -20.49 8.16 4.78
N ILE A 63 -19.98 7.69 3.65
CA ILE A 63 -20.57 7.90 2.33
C ILE A 63 -21.40 6.68 1.95
N ASP A 64 -22.54 6.88 1.31
CA ASP A 64 -23.30 5.81 0.66
C ASP A 64 -22.37 4.95 -0.20
N PHE A 65 -22.37 3.64 0.04
CA PHE A 65 -21.48 2.69 -0.62
C PHE A 65 -21.49 2.85 -2.15
N TYR A 66 -22.66 3.05 -2.75
CA TYR A 66 -22.82 3.15 -4.20
C TYR A 66 -22.46 4.53 -4.77
N LYS A 67 -22.32 5.55 -3.92
CA LYS A 67 -22.04 6.94 -4.31
C LYS A 67 -20.63 7.41 -3.94
N GLN A 68 -19.80 6.52 -3.41
CA GLN A 68 -18.41 6.84 -3.08
C GLN A 68 -17.61 7.26 -4.34
N PRO A 69 -16.63 8.17 -4.22
CA PRO A 69 -15.85 8.68 -5.35
C PRO A 69 -15.15 7.59 -6.18
N GLY A 70 -14.76 6.48 -5.55
CA GLY A 70 -14.13 5.34 -6.24
C GLY A 70 -14.92 4.84 -7.44
N PHE A 71 -16.25 4.77 -7.33
CA PHE A 71 -17.13 4.31 -8.42
C PHE A 71 -17.30 5.31 -9.57
N ASN A 72 -16.80 6.54 -9.44
CA ASN A 72 -16.87 7.53 -10.52
C ASN A 72 -15.76 7.35 -11.57
N HIS A 73 -14.75 6.53 -11.26
CA HIS A 73 -13.73 6.17 -12.25
C HIS A 73 -14.37 5.48 -13.46
N PRO A 74 -13.97 5.80 -14.71
CA PRO A 74 -14.50 5.21 -15.94
C PRO A 74 -14.59 3.68 -15.93
N PHE A 75 -13.62 3.02 -15.30
CA PHE A 75 -13.58 1.56 -15.15
C PHE A 75 -14.79 0.97 -14.41
N TRP A 76 -15.45 1.76 -13.56
CA TRP A 76 -16.62 1.33 -12.79
C TRP A 76 -17.97 1.73 -13.44
N LYS A 77 -17.95 2.51 -14.53
CA LYS A 77 -19.19 3.00 -15.19
C LYS A 77 -20.05 1.85 -15.72
N ASN A 78 -19.42 0.78 -16.22
CA ASN A 78 -20.10 -0.40 -16.78
C ASN A 78 -20.32 -1.52 -15.76
N THR A 79 -19.98 -1.30 -14.49
CA THR A 79 -20.14 -2.33 -13.46
C THR A 79 -21.61 -2.54 -13.12
N THR A 80 -22.08 -3.78 -13.26
CA THR A 80 -23.47 -4.13 -12.98
C THR A 80 -23.82 -3.91 -11.50
N PHE A 81 -25.11 -3.63 -11.25
CA PHE A 81 -25.63 -3.56 -9.88
C PHE A 81 -25.40 -4.85 -9.10
N GLU A 82 -25.49 -6.01 -9.77
CA GLU A 82 -25.22 -7.30 -9.15
C GLU A 82 -23.79 -7.41 -8.63
N MET A 83 -22.81 -6.97 -9.42
CA MET A 83 -21.40 -6.95 -8.99
C MET A 83 -21.21 -6.00 -7.80
N LYS A 84 -21.76 -4.78 -7.84
CA LYS A 84 -21.69 -3.84 -6.71
C LYS A 84 -22.35 -4.41 -5.45
N ARG A 85 -23.45 -5.15 -5.58
CA ARG A 85 -24.10 -5.86 -4.46
C ARG A 85 -23.21 -6.97 -3.88
N LYS A 86 -22.51 -7.75 -4.72
CA LYS A 86 -21.55 -8.76 -4.24
C LYS A 86 -20.43 -8.12 -3.42
N LEU A 87 -19.89 -7.00 -3.90
CA LEU A 87 -18.85 -6.24 -3.19
C LEU A 87 -19.34 -5.68 -1.85
N PHE A 88 -20.54 -5.13 -1.82
CA PHE A 88 -21.17 -4.66 -0.58
C PHE A 88 -21.33 -5.79 0.44
N VAL A 89 -21.77 -6.98 0.01
CA VAL A 89 -21.88 -8.16 0.89
C VAL A 89 -20.51 -8.66 1.34
N GLN A 90 -19.49 -8.61 0.47
CA GLN A 90 -18.12 -9.00 0.81
C GLN A 90 -17.52 -8.09 1.89
N GLY A 91 -17.69 -6.77 1.78
CA GLY A 91 -17.24 -5.81 2.79
C GLY A 91 -17.96 -5.95 4.15
N ARG A 92 -19.01 -6.77 4.21
CA ARG A 92 -19.74 -7.13 5.44
C ARG A 92 -19.26 -8.45 6.07
N GLY A 93 -18.70 -9.37 5.31
CA GLY A 93 -18.20 -10.67 5.80
C GLY A 93 -16.76 -10.57 6.31
N THR A 94 -16.36 -11.11 7.46
CA THR A 94 -16.89 -12.24 8.23
C THR A 94 -16.81 -12.00 9.76
N ASN A 95 -17.76 -12.57 10.50
CA ASN A 95 -17.83 -12.76 11.95
C ASN A 95 -18.11 -11.54 12.87
N SER A 96 -19.32 -11.57 13.44
CA SER A 96 -19.73 -10.92 14.69
C SER A 96 -18.84 -11.24 15.91
N ASN A 97 -17.95 -12.24 15.79
CA ASN A 97 -17.02 -12.68 16.82
C ASN A 97 -15.56 -12.24 16.60
N SER A 98 -15.28 -11.36 15.63
CA SER A 98 -13.91 -10.81 15.49
C SER A 98 -13.55 -9.98 16.73
N PRO A 99 -12.43 -10.29 17.43
CA PRO A 99 -11.94 -9.49 18.56
C PRO A 99 -11.66 -8.02 18.21
N LEU A 100 -11.69 -7.65 16.93
CA LEU A 100 -11.55 -6.29 16.45
C LEU A 100 -12.83 -5.45 16.55
N LYS A 101 -14.03 -6.05 16.59
CA LYS A 101 -15.29 -5.29 16.79
C LYS A 101 -15.32 -4.54 18.11
N THR A 102 -14.63 -5.07 19.12
CA THR A 102 -14.43 -4.41 20.42
C THR A 102 -13.23 -3.45 20.44
N ARG A 103 -12.34 -3.47 19.43
CA ARG A 103 -11.10 -2.67 19.33
C ARG A 103 -11.21 -1.45 18.41
N LEU A 104 -12.05 -1.50 17.37
CA LEU A 104 -12.34 -0.41 16.43
C LEU A 104 -13.41 0.57 16.97
N LYS A 105 -13.44 0.80 18.29
CA LYS A 105 -14.47 1.65 18.93
C LYS A 105 -14.49 3.02 18.25
N GLY A 106 -15.57 3.29 17.52
CA GLY A 106 -15.92 4.63 17.04
C GLY A 106 -15.91 4.81 15.53
N VAL A 107 -15.26 3.97 14.71
CA VAL A 107 -15.09 4.23 13.26
C VAL A 107 -16.16 3.60 12.37
N GLY A 108 -16.92 2.64 12.91
CA GLY A 108 -17.95 1.92 12.17
C GLY A 108 -19.03 2.83 11.59
N CYS A 109 -19.14 2.82 10.27
CA CYS A 109 -20.17 3.57 9.55
C CYS A 109 -21.52 2.84 9.56
N PRO A 110 -22.66 3.57 9.51
CA PRO A 110 -23.99 2.97 9.42
C PRO A 110 -24.13 2.00 8.24
N TYR A 111 -25.10 1.09 8.34
CA TYR A 111 -25.41 0.16 7.26
C TYR A 111 -25.65 0.90 5.92
N GLY A 112 -25.09 0.36 4.84
CA GLY A 112 -25.16 0.96 3.51
C GLY A 112 -24.10 2.04 3.24
N THR A 113 -23.21 2.31 4.20
CA THR A 113 -22.18 3.35 4.08
C THR A 113 -20.78 2.85 4.38
N VAL A 114 -19.77 3.55 3.88
CA VAL A 114 -18.35 3.26 4.08
C VAL A 114 -17.60 4.49 4.58
N PRO A 115 -16.63 4.33 5.50
CA PRO A 115 -15.81 5.42 6.01
C PRO A 115 -14.77 5.86 4.96
N ILE A 116 -14.77 7.14 4.62
CA ILE A 116 -13.73 7.77 3.80
C ILE A 116 -13.12 8.90 4.60
N ARG A 117 -11.79 8.93 4.73
CA ARG A 117 -11.11 9.99 5.46
C ARG A 117 -11.39 11.32 4.76
N ARG A 118 -11.84 12.31 5.51
CA ARG A 118 -11.98 13.68 5.02
C ARG A 118 -10.60 14.26 4.76
N VAL A 119 -10.46 14.91 3.62
CA VAL A 119 -9.24 15.62 3.25
C VAL A 119 -9.57 17.03 2.77
N ASN A 120 -8.58 17.92 2.83
CA ASN A 120 -8.63 19.25 2.24
C ASN A 120 -7.62 19.40 1.08
N GLU A 121 -7.55 20.58 0.48
CA GLU A 121 -6.60 20.87 -0.61
C GLU A 121 -5.15 20.65 -0.18
N ASP A 122 -4.76 21.11 1.02
CA ASP A 122 -3.40 20.92 1.52
C ASP A 122 -3.04 19.44 1.66
N ASP A 123 -3.99 18.59 2.10
CA ASP A 123 -3.80 17.14 2.20
C ASP A 123 -3.47 16.52 0.85
N LEU A 124 -4.22 16.88 -0.20
CA LEU A 124 -3.97 16.40 -1.55
C LEU A 124 -2.64 16.92 -2.11
N ILE A 125 -2.27 18.17 -1.82
CA ILE A 125 -0.97 18.73 -2.22
C ILE A 125 0.18 17.96 -1.57
N ARG A 126 0.09 17.67 -0.26
CA ARG A 126 1.12 16.91 0.45
C ARG A 126 1.20 15.45 -0.01
N ALA A 127 0.06 14.81 -0.27
CA ALA A 127 0.03 13.48 -0.87
C ALA A 127 0.71 13.46 -2.25
N LYS A 128 0.42 14.44 -3.12
CA LYS A 128 1.09 14.58 -4.43
C LYS A 128 2.59 14.86 -4.31
N LEU A 129 3.00 15.67 -3.34
CA LEU A 129 4.42 15.91 -3.08
C LEU A 129 5.11 14.61 -2.65
N LEU A 130 4.50 13.88 -1.73
CA LEU A 130 4.99 12.58 -1.26
C LEU A 130 5.10 11.57 -2.41
N SER A 131 4.09 11.45 -3.27
CA SER A 131 4.12 10.60 -4.47
C SER A 131 5.29 10.92 -5.41
N LYS A 132 5.80 12.16 -5.43
CA LYS A 132 6.99 12.52 -6.22
C LYS A 132 8.30 12.18 -5.53
N MET A 133 8.28 12.07 -4.20
CA MET A 133 9.43 11.67 -3.41
C MET A 133 9.52 10.14 -3.33
N HIS A 134 8.41 9.40 -3.43
CA HIS A 134 8.44 7.94 -3.41
C HIS A 134 9.07 7.35 -4.68
N PRO A 135 10.16 6.57 -4.52
CA PRO A 135 10.84 5.95 -5.63
C PRO A 135 9.96 4.83 -6.15
N THR A 136 10.01 4.67 -7.46
CA THR A 136 9.40 3.52 -8.13
C THR A 136 10.33 2.31 -8.17
N ASN A 137 11.64 2.53 -8.01
CA ASN A 137 12.65 1.48 -7.92
C ASN A 137 13.45 1.60 -6.64
N ILE A 138 13.68 0.46 -5.99
CA ILE A 138 14.30 0.41 -4.66
C ILE A 138 15.80 0.69 -4.69
N ASP A 139 16.44 0.68 -5.85
CA ASP A 139 17.90 0.64 -5.92
C ASP A 139 18.60 2.01 -6.07
N GLU A 140 17.93 3.16 -6.26
CA GLU A 140 18.64 4.37 -6.73
C GLU A 140 18.12 5.76 -6.27
N GLU A 141 17.39 5.89 -5.15
CA GLU A 141 16.94 7.22 -4.70
C GLU A 141 17.60 7.74 -3.40
N PRO A 142 18.25 8.92 -3.45
CA PRO A 142 18.85 9.56 -2.28
C PRO A 142 17.83 9.75 -1.15
N GLY A 143 18.26 9.45 0.09
CA GLY A 143 17.44 9.58 1.29
C GLY A 143 16.42 8.46 1.54
N TYR A 144 16.26 7.51 0.60
CA TYR A 144 15.46 6.31 0.81
C TYR A 144 16.31 5.17 1.37
N HIS A 145 15.83 4.54 2.44
CA HIS A 145 16.49 3.38 3.00
C HIS A 145 15.49 2.27 3.33
N TYR A 146 15.94 1.03 3.21
CA TYR A 146 15.10 -0.16 3.33
C TYR A 146 15.89 -1.31 3.96
N ALA A 147 15.14 -2.23 4.55
CA ALA A 147 15.62 -3.53 5.01
C ALA A 147 14.50 -4.54 4.74
N ILE A 148 14.60 -5.27 3.63
CA ILE A 148 13.50 -6.05 3.04
C ILE A 148 13.94 -7.44 2.60
N LEU A 149 13.03 -8.39 2.71
CA LEU A 149 13.08 -9.69 2.06
C LEU A 149 12.28 -9.59 0.77
N ARG A 150 12.89 -9.96 -0.36
CA ARG A 150 12.27 -9.88 -1.68
C ARG A 150 12.42 -11.20 -2.42
N THR A 151 11.40 -11.59 -3.19
CA THR A 151 11.50 -12.71 -4.12
C THR A 151 12.47 -12.39 -5.27
N LYS A 152 13.36 -13.32 -5.63
CA LYS A 152 14.31 -13.17 -6.75
C LYS A 152 13.59 -12.76 -8.03
N ALA A 153 14.25 -12.00 -8.90
CA ALA A 153 13.67 -11.64 -10.18
C ALA A 153 13.37 -12.89 -11.02
N ASP A 154 12.09 -13.10 -11.32
CA ASP A 154 11.62 -14.16 -12.22
C ASP A 154 10.43 -13.64 -13.01
N PRO A 155 10.58 -13.37 -14.32
CA PRO A 155 9.48 -12.85 -15.14
C PRO A 155 8.35 -13.87 -15.34
N ASN A 156 8.61 -15.16 -15.12
CA ASN A 156 7.65 -16.24 -15.29
C ASN A 156 6.90 -16.58 -14.00
N ARG A 157 7.33 -16.05 -12.85
CA ARG A 157 6.61 -16.25 -11.59
C ARG A 157 5.25 -15.58 -11.67
N ARG A 158 4.19 -16.36 -11.46
CA ARG A 158 2.82 -15.86 -11.39
C ARG A 158 2.32 -15.93 -9.96
N LEU A 159 2.24 -14.75 -9.35
CA LEU A 159 1.72 -14.50 -8.02
C LEU A 159 0.33 -13.88 -8.12
N ASP A 160 -0.62 -14.50 -7.43
CA ASP A 160 -1.99 -14.03 -7.28
C ASP A 160 -2.20 -13.36 -5.92
N GLY A 161 -1.20 -13.34 -5.04
CA GLY A 161 -1.29 -12.61 -3.80
C GLY A 161 -0.11 -12.80 -2.88
N ILE A 162 -0.08 -11.97 -1.84
CA ILE A 162 0.89 -11.98 -0.74
C ILE A 162 0.18 -11.79 0.59
N GLU A 163 0.74 -12.36 1.65
CA GLU A 163 0.30 -12.09 3.00
C GLU A 163 1.45 -12.06 3.99
N SER A 164 1.22 -11.38 5.12
CA SER A 164 2.08 -11.48 6.31
C SER A 164 1.36 -10.93 7.54
N TYR A 165 1.83 -11.33 8.72
CA TYR A 165 1.50 -10.73 10.01
C TYR A 165 2.58 -9.75 10.43
N LEU A 166 2.16 -8.54 10.77
CA LEU A 166 3.05 -7.40 10.94
C LEU A 166 3.00 -6.95 12.38
N ARG A 167 4.12 -7.05 13.10
CA ARG A 167 4.22 -6.47 14.44
C ARG A 167 4.48 -4.99 14.32
N LEU A 168 3.61 -4.19 14.94
CA LEU A 168 3.67 -2.74 14.81
C LEU A 168 4.54 -2.12 15.90
N PHE A 169 5.23 -1.06 15.51
CA PHE A 169 5.94 -0.14 16.38
C PHE A 169 5.60 1.28 15.97
N ASN A 170 5.71 2.21 16.93
CA ASN A 170 5.58 3.64 16.68
C ASN A 170 6.91 4.34 17.00
N PRO A 171 7.88 4.29 16.08
CA PRO A 171 9.17 4.95 16.27
C PRO A 171 9.01 6.45 16.54
N SER A 172 9.64 6.93 17.60
CA SER A 172 9.65 8.36 17.97
C SER A 172 10.64 9.16 17.13
N GLY A 173 10.44 10.48 17.05
CA GLY A 173 11.39 11.40 16.42
C GLY A 173 11.23 11.58 14.91
N ILE A 174 10.21 10.98 14.30
CA ILE A 174 9.87 11.19 12.89
C ILE A 174 9.18 12.56 12.74
N THR A 175 9.75 13.42 11.89
CA THR A 175 9.27 14.80 11.73
C THR A 175 9.30 15.27 10.28
N GLY A 176 8.56 16.35 9.98
CA GLY A 176 8.58 16.99 8.67
C GLY A 176 8.17 16.06 7.53
N SER A 177 9.05 15.90 6.54
CA SER A 177 8.85 15.02 5.38
C SER A 177 9.40 13.60 5.57
N GLN A 178 9.99 13.29 6.73
CA GLN A 178 10.45 11.94 7.03
C GLN A 178 9.27 10.97 7.19
N TYR A 179 9.51 9.70 6.91
CA TYR A 179 8.58 8.65 7.33
C TYR A 179 9.30 7.36 7.65
N SER A 180 8.63 6.51 8.42
CA SER A 180 9.03 5.13 8.67
C SER A 180 7.83 4.22 8.43
N ALA A 181 8.06 3.11 7.76
CA ALA A 181 7.01 2.17 7.41
C ALA A 181 7.49 0.74 7.57
N PHE A 182 6.57 -0.11 8.01
CA PHE A 182 6.61 -1.51 7.62
C PHE A 182 5.65 -1.71 6.45
N ARG A 183 6.09 -2.42 5.42
CA ARG A 183 5.30 -2.62 4.21
C ARG A 183 5.52 -3.98 3.56
N MET A 184 4.46 -4.45 2.92
CA MET A 184 4.53 -5.50 1.91
C MET A 184 4.11 -4.96 0.55
N THR A 185 4.82 -5.35 -0.50
CA THR A 185 4.58 -4.87 -1.87
C THR A 185 4.40 -6.05 -2.79
N LEU A 186 3.42 -5.91 -3.68
CA LEU A 186 3.19 -6.80 -4.80
C LEU A 186 3.39 -6.03 -6.10
N SER A 187 4.23 -6.51 -7.02
CA SER A 187 4.58 -5.78 -8.24
C SER A 187 4.70 -6.65 -9.49
N ASN A 188 4.58 -5.99 -10.65
CA ASN A 188 4.94 -6.53 -11.95
C ASN A 188 5.40 -5.40 -12.89
N GLY A 189 6.70 -5.38 -13.20
CA GLY A 189 7.29 -4.26 -13.94
C GLY A 189 7.20 -2.97 -13.13
N LEU A 190 6.61 -1.93 -13.71
CA LEU A 190 6.48 -0.61 -13.08
C LEU A 190 5.19 -0.43 -12.27
N ASP A 191 4.34 -1.46 -12.22
CA ASP A 191 3.10 -1.46 -11.45
C ASP A 191 3.34 -2.07 -10.07
N SER A 192 2.80 -1.44 -9.03
CA SER A 192 2.84 -2.01 -7.69
C SER A 192 1.64 -1.63 -6.81
N ILE A 193 1.29 -2.55 -5.91
CA ILE A 193 0.39 -2.30 -4.78
C ILE A 193 1.20 -2.53 -3.51
N LYS A 194 1.41 -1.46 -2.76
CA LYS A 194 2.10 -1.43 -1.46
C LYS A 194 1.07 -1.19 -0.36
N THR A 195 1.16 -1.96 0.73
CA THR A 195 0.34 -1.76 1.92
C THR A 195 1.12 -2.09 3.18
N GLY A 196 0.71 -1.52 4.30
CA GLY A 196 1.37 -1.73 5.57
C GLY A 196 0.97 -0.70 6.59
N PHE A 197 1.89 -0.43 7.50
CA PHE A 197 1.71 0.59 8.53
C PHE A 197 2.86 1.59 8.47
N THR A 198 2.52 2.87 8.56
CA THR A 198 3.50 3.96 8.47
C THR A 198 3.26 5.01 9.54
N VAL A 199 4.35 5.62 9.99
CA VAL A 199 4.38 6.90 10.69
C VAL A 199 4.83 7.92 9.65
N ASN A 200 3.91 8.77 9.19
CA ASN A 200 4.16 9.71 8.09
C ASN A 200 3.49 11.06 8.38
N PRO A 201 4.21 12.01 9.01
CA PRO A 201 3.68 13.31 9.39
C PRO A 201 3.26 14.15 8.18
N LEU A 202 3.93 14.00 7.04
CA LEU A 202 3.58 14.72 5.81
C LEU A 202 2.18 14.29 5.30
N LEU A 203 1.89 12.99 5.30
CA LEU A 203 0.62 12.44 4.80
C LEU A 203 -0.55 12.60 5.79
N PHE A 204 -0.27 12.48 7.09
CA PHE A 204 -1.32 12.37 8.12
C PHE A 204 -1.38 13.53 9.11
N LYS A 205 -0.43 14.47 9.08
CA LYS A 205 -0.33 15.59 10.04
C LYS A 205 -0.17 15.14 11.50
N ASP A 206 0.29 13.91 11.71
CA ASP A 206 0.61 13.36 13.02
C ASP A 206 1.71 12.31 12.96
N ASN A 207 2.14 11.86 14.14
CA ASN A 207 3.18 10.86 14.32
C ASN A 207 2.58 9.54 14.83
N LYS A 208 1.40 9.16 14.33
CA LYS A 208 0.74 7.90 14.71
C LYS A 208 0.99 6.84 13.66
N THR A 209 1.14 5.59 14.10
CA THR A 209 1.18 4.43 13.20
C THR A 209 -0.18 4.22 12.55
N ARG A 210 -0.23 4.31 11.22
CA ARG A 210 -1.47 4.27 10.44
C ARG A 210 -1.41 3.25 9.32
N LEU A 211 -2.53 2.54 9.11
CA LEU A 211 -2.70 1.68 7.94
C LEU A 211 -2.65 2.55 6.68
N PHE A 212 -1.81 2.18 5.72
CA PHE A 212 -1.71 2.91 4.46
C PHE A 212 -1.68 1.96 3.27
N THR A 213 -2.08 2.49 2.13
CA THR A 213 -1.78 1.89 0.82
C THR A 213 -1.10 2.90 -0.06
N HIS A 214 -0.23 2.42 -0.94
CA HIS A 214 0.41 3.20 -1.97
C HIS A 214 0.35 2.40 -3.27
N VAL A 215 -0.10 3.02 -4.35
CA VAL A 215 -0.22 2.37 -5.66
C VAL A 215 0.63 3.12 -6.67
N THR A 216 1.43 2.36 -7.42
CA THR A 216 2.18 2.87 -8.57
C THR A 216 1.64 2.22 -9.84
N ILE A 217 1.38 3.03 -10.86
CA ILE A 217 0.99 2.59 -12.20
C ILE A 217 2.00 3.17 -13.19
N ASP A 218 2.53 2.30 -14.05
CA ASP A 218 3.48 2.67 -15.11
C ASP A 218 4.66 3.54 -14.61
N GLY A 219 5.07 3.33 -13.35
CA GLY A 219 6.27 3.95 -12.77
C GLY A 219 6.20 5.46 -12.58
N SER A 220 5.07 6.10 -12.85
CA SER A 220 4.96 7.56 -12.89
C SER A 220 3.71 8.07 -12.18
N ILE A 221 2.63 7.29 -12.19
CA ILE A 221 1.41 7.63 -11.48
C ILE A 221 1.45 6.98 -10.11
N GLN A 222 1.34 7.81 -9.07
CA GLN A 222 1.44 7.37 -7.69
C GLN A 222 0.38 8.04 -6.82
N CYS A 223 -0.23 7.30 -5.91
CA CYS A 223 -1.22 7.82 -4.97
C CYS A 223 -1.24 7.03 -3.67
N PHE A 224 -1.81 7.67 -2.65
CA PHE A 224 -2.02 7.06 -1.34
C PHE A 224 -3.50 6.83 -1.07
N ASN A 225 -3.80 5.74 -0.37
CA ASN A 225 -5.11 5.49 0.25
C ASN A 225 -6.30 5.70 -0.72
N GLN A 226 -7.37 6.35 -0.24
CA GLN A 226 -8.54 6.69 -1.05
C GLN A 226 -8.33 7.91 -1.97
N ASP A 227 -7.15 8.55 -1.93
CA ASP A 227 -6.79 9.60 -2.91
C ASP A 227 -6.54 8.99 -4.29
N CYS A 228 -6.35 7.67 -4.36
CA CYS A 228 -6.25 6.88 -5.58
C CYS A 228 -7.58 6.81 -6.34
N PRO A 229 -7.69 7.40 -7.54
CA PRO A 229 -8.85 7.21 -8.40
C PRO A 229 -9.09 5.73 -8.70
N GLY A 230 -10.35 5.30 -8.60
CA GLY A 230 -10.75 3.92 -8.87
C GLY A 230 -10.57 2.93 -7.70
N TYR A 231 -9.94 3.32 -6.59
CA TYR A 231 -10.01 2.57 -5.34
C TYR A 231 -11.43 2.61 -4.78
N VAL A 232 -11.94 1.47 -4.34
CA VAL A 232 -13.26 1.38 -3.71
C VAL A 232 -13.13 0.78 -2.32
N GLN A 233 -13.59 1.54 -1.32
CA GLN A 233 -13.73 1.08 0.06
C GLN A 233 -14.98 0.20 0.14
N ILE A 234 -14.86 -0.98 0.75
CA ILE A 234 -16.00 -1.88 0.97
C ILE A 234 -16.27 -2.18 2.43
N ASN A 235 -15.23 -2.13 3.27
CA ASN A 235 -15.41 -2.35 4.69
C ASN A 235 -16.04 -1.13 5.34
N SER A 236 -17.07 -1.35 6.16
CA SER A 236 -17.73 -0.29 6.91
C SER A 236 -17.06 0.02 8.26
N GLU A 237 -16.10 -0.79 8.69
CA GLU A 237 -15.46 -0.72 10.01
C GLU A 237 -13.96 -0.36 9.94
N ILE A 238 -13.26 -0.77 8.87
CA ILE A 238 -11.79 -0.62 8.71
C ILE A 238 -11.50 0.32 7.52
N PRO A 239 -11.25 1.63 7.74
CA PRO A 239 -10.81 2.51 6.66
C PRO A 239 -9.28 2.52 6.47
N LEU A 240 -8.84 2.95 5.29
CA LEU A 240 -7.45 3.37 5.10
C LEU A 240 -7.14 4.69 5.83
N GLY A 241 -5.86 4.88 6.14
CA GLY A 241 -5.38 5.98 6.97
C GLY A 241 -5.72 5.85 8.45
N TRP A 242 -6.40 4.76 8.86
CA TRP A 242 -6.83 4.55 10.22
C TRP A 242 -5.65 4.45 11.19
N THR A 243 -5.73 5.22 12.29
CA THR A 243 -4.80 5.10 13.41
C THR A 243 -5.08 3.82 14.17
N CYS A 244 -4.06 2.99 14.40
CA CYS A 244 -4.22 1.85 15.31
C CYS A 244 -4.54 2.36 16.73
N PRO A 245 -5.73 2.09 17.30
CA PRO A 245 -6.13 2.56 18.62
C PRO A 245 -5.53 1.62 19.65
N ASP A 246 -4.48 2.06 20.35
CA ASP A 246 -4.17 1.61 21.71
C ASP A 246 -2.99 2.44 22.23
N ASP A 247 -3.06 2.82 23.51
CA ASP A 247 -2.00 3.54 24.24
C ASP A 247 -0.76 2.66 24.51
N HIS A 248 -0.83 1.34 24.31
CA HIS A 248 0.32 0.41 24.42
C HIS A 248 0.38 -0.54 23.19
N PRO A 249 0.92 -0.07 22.04
CA PRO A 249 0.92 -0.77 20.75
C PRO A 249 1.87 -1.98 20.66
N GLU A 250 2.79 -2.19 21.60
CA GLU A 250 3.98 -3.02 21.40
C GLU A 250 3.75 -4.54 21.34
N ARG A 251 2.50 -5.05 21.40
CA ARG A 251 2.20 -6.49 21.63
C ARG A 251 1.19 -7.15 20.69
N LYS A 252 0.93 -6.64 19.49
CA LYS A 252 0.01 -7.32 18.54
C LYS A 252 0.52 -7.29 17.10
N ALA A 253 0.41 -8.44 16.43
CA ALA A 253 0.69 -8.57 15.01
C ALA A 253 -0.63 -8.54 14.22
N PHE A 254 -0.71 -7.74 13.15
CA PHE A 254 -1.87 -7.67 12.28
C PHE A 254 -1.61 -8.41 10.98
N LYS A 255 -2.54 -9.27 10.59
CA LYS A 255 -2.50 -9.90 9.28
C LYS A 255 -2.93 -8.89 8.21
N LEU A 256 -2.09 -8.72 7.19
CA LEU A 256 -2.48 -8.12 5.92
C LEU A 256 -2.36 -9.16 4.81
N ARG A 257 -3.27 -9.09 3.84
CA ARG A 257 -3.22 -9.89 2.62
C ARG A 257 -3.66 -9.05 1.43
N ILE A 258 -2.93 -9.13 0.32
CA ILE A 258 -3.38 -8.65 -0.99
C ILE A 258 -3.53 -9.88 -1.85
N ASN A 259 -4.69 -10.12 -2.45
CA ASN A 259 -4.82 -11.17 -3.44
C ASN A 259 -5.91 -10.90 -4.48
N LYS A 260 -5.77 -11.59 -5.60
CA LYS A 260 -6.69 -11.67 -6.72
C LYS A 260 -7.00 -13.15 -6.99
N GLY A 261 -8.27 -13.47 -7.15
CA GLY A 261 -8.73 -14.81 -7.47
C GLY A 261 -8.86 -15.06 -8.98
N THR A 262 -9.44 -16.20 -9.34
CA THR A 262 -9.77 -16.52 -10.74
C THR A 262 -11.06 -15.81 -11.15
N CYS A 263 -11.01 -15.18 -12.32
CA CYS A 263 -12.18 -14.59 -12.95
C CYS A 263 -13.21 -15.66 -13.33
N ASP A 264 -14.40 -15.58 -12.73
CA ASP A 264 -15.53 -16.49 -13.00
C ASP A 264 -16.64 -15.84 -13.85
N GLY A 265 -16.30 -14.81 -14.63
CA GLY A 265 -17.19 -14.14 -15.58
C GLY A 265 -17.04 -12.61 -15.60
N PRO A 266 -17.86 -11.91 -16.42
CA PRO A 266 -17.76 -10.45 -16.60
C PRO A 266 -18.08 -9.63 -15.34
N ASN A 267 -18.74 -10.22 -14.35
CA ASN A 267 -19.11 -9.58 -13.08
C ASN A 267 -18.35 -10.17 -11.88
N SER A 268 -17.21 -10.82 -12.13
CA SER A 268 -16.45 -11.49 -11.10
C SER A 268 -15.76 -10.49 -10.18
N THR A 269 -16.12 -10.52 -8.90
CA THR A 269 -15.38 -9.75 -7.87
C THR A 269 -14.04 -10.37 -7.53
N LYS A 270 -13.83 -11.64 -7.88
CA LYS A 270 -12.58 -12.37 -7.64
C LYS A 270 -11.45 -11.84 -8.52
N CYS A 271 -11.76 -11.24 -9.66
CA CYS A 271 -10.76 -10.58 -10.50
C CYS A 271 -10.14 -9.34 -9.85
N LEU A 272 -10.65 -8.84 -8.72
CA LEU A 272 -10.18 -7.57 -8.17
C LEU A 272 -9.01 -7.80 -7.21
N TRP A 273 -7.96 -6.98 -7.33
CA TRP A 273 -6.91 -6.93 -6.31
C TRP A 273 -7.52 -6.41 -5.02
N THR A 274 -7.67 -7.28 -4.03
CA THR A 274 -8.39 -6.96 -2.79
C THR A 274 -7.42 -6.94 -1.62
N LEU A 275 -7.48 -5.86 -0.84
CA LEU A 275 -6.81 -5.78 0.45
C LEU A 275 -7.70 -6.42 1.52
N TYR A 276 -7.13 -7.35 2.27
CA TYR A 276 -7.73 -7.96 3.45
C TYR A 276 -6.90 -7.59 4.68
N PHE A 277 -7.61 -7.40 5.77
CA PHE A 277 -7.07 -7.08 7.08
C PHE A 277 -7.58 -8.10 8.10
N ASP A 278 -6.81 -8.36 9.14
CA ASP A 278 -7.13 -9.26 10.27
C ASP A 278 -7.20 -10.76 9.95
N ASP A 279 -7.33 -11.55 11.02
CA ASP A 279 -7.36 -13.01 10.98
C ASP A 279 -8.63 -13.57 10.31
N GLY A 280 -9.72 -12.79 10.34
CA GLY A 280 -10.97 -13.09 9.63
C GLY A 280 -10.88 -12.84 8.13
N ASN A 281 -9.79 -12.23 7.64
CA ASN A 281 -9.66 -11.68 6.30
C ASN A 281 -10.83 -10.74 6.00
N SER A 282 -11.03 -9.75 6.84
CA SER A 282 -11.95 -8.64 6.59
C SER A 282 -11.51 -7.89 5.34
N ALA A 283 -12.32 -7.95 4.27
CA ALA A 283 -12.01 -7.27 3.02
C ALA A 283 -12.16 -5.75 3.21
N VAL A 284 -11.08 -4.99 3.01
CA VAL A 284 -10.99 -3.54 3.24
C VAL A 284 -11.51 -2.75 2.04
N GLY A 285 -10.94 -3.06 0.87
CA GLY A 285 -11.21 -2.40 -0.39
C GLY A 285 -10.42 -3.05 -1.52
N PHE A 286 -10.58 -2.54 -2.73
CA PHE A 286 -9.97 -3.16 -3.90
C PHE A 286 -9.55 -2.15 -4.96
N TRP A 287 -8.67 -2.62 -5.85
CA TRP A 287 -8.25 -1.96 -7.07
C TRP A 287 -8.67 -2.82 -8.28
N PRO A 288 -9.30 -2.24 -9.32
CA PRO A 288 -9.59 -2.98 -10.53
C PRO A 288 -8.31 -3.31 -11.29
N PRO A 289 -8.17 -4.51 -11.87
CA PRO A 289 -6.99 -4.89 -12.65
C PRO A 289 -6.69 -3.95 -13.80
N THR A 290 -7.71 -3.35 -14.39
CA THR A 290 -7.60 -2.43 -15.53
C THR A 290 -6.91 -1.11 -15.18
N LEU A 291 -6.66 -0.82 -13.89
CA LEU A 291 -5.76 0.28 -13.50
C LEU A 291 -4.31 0.01 -13.90
N PHE A 292 -3.92 -1.25 -13.98
CA PHE A 292 -2.54 -1.65 -14.12
C PHE A 292 -2.21 -2.08 -15.54
N GLY A 293 -0.95 -1.98 -15.92
CA GLY A 293 -0.40 -2.60 -17.11
C GLY A 293 -0.22 -4.11 -16.91
N LYS A 294 0.97 -4.54 -16.48
CA LYS A 294 1.29 -5.97 -16.31
C LYS A 294 0.67 -6.57 -15.05
N LEU A 295 0.51 -5.76 -13.99
CA LEU A 295 -0.12 -6.22 -12.75
C LEU A 295 -1.63 -6.48 -12.93
N SER A 296 -2.22 -6.10 -14.07
CA SER A 296 -3.60 -6.48 -14.41
C SER A 296 -3.78 -8.00 -14.47
N GLU A 297 -2.78 -8.74 -14.95
CA GLU A 297 -2.85 -10.20 -15.11
C GLU A 297 -2.34 -10.95 -13.89
N PHE A 298 -1.15 -10.61 -13.39
CA PHE A 298 -0.53 -11.28 -12.24
C PHE A 298 0.62 -10.42 -11.72
N ALA A 299 1.07 -10.70 -10.50
CA ALA A 299 2.32 -10.18 -9.97
C ALA A 299 3.46 -11.17 -10.21
N ASN A 300 4.70 -10.70 -10.30
CA ASN A 300 5.86 -11.59 -10.42
C ASN A 300 6.94 -11.34 -9.36
N GLN A 301 6.79 -10.27 -8.60
CA GLN A 301 7.68 -9.91 -7.51
C GLN A 301 6.87 -9.53 -6.26
N ALA A 302 7.42 -9.91 -5.11
CA ALA A 302 6.89 -9.58 -3.81
C ALA A 302 8.03 -9.25 -2.85
N ASP A 303 7.79 -8.31 -1.94
CA ASP A 303 8.72 -8.01 -0.87
C ASP A 303 8.04 -7.58 0.44
N TRP A 304 8.75 -7.77 1.55
CA TRP A 304 8.29 -7.48 2.92
C TRP A 304 9.44 -6.89 3.73
N GLY A 305 9.16 -5.89 4.55
CA GLY A 305 10.17 -5.35 5.47
C GLY A 305 9.95 -3.88 5.80
N GLY A 306 11.00 -3.25 6.29
CA GLY A 306 11.02 -1.85 6.65
C GLY A 306 11.46 -0.94 5.50
N GLU A 307 10.89 0.25 5.44
CA GLU A 307 11.20 1.31 4.50
C GLU A 307 11.14 2.65 5.24
N VAL A 308 12.13 3.50 5.04
CA VAL A 308 12.20 4.83 5.64
C VAL A 308 12.66 5.85 4.61
N TYR A 309 12.35 7.11 4.90
CA TYR A 309 12.83 8.24 4.12
C TYR A 309 13.22 9.41 5.00
N SER A 310 14.24 10.13 4.56
CA SER A 310 14.56 11.48 5.02
C SER A 310 15.09 12.35 3.88
N PRO A 311 14.88 13.68 3.96
CA PRO A 311 15.70 14.63 3.22
C PRO A 311 17.20 14.42 3.47
N LEU A 312 18.04 14.74 2.47
CA LEU A 312 19.49 14.49 2.51
C LEU A 312 20.25 15.30 3.56
N ASP A 313 19.71 16.46 3.92
CA ASP A 313 20.23 17.34 4.96
C ASP A 313 19.81 16.92 6.38
N GLN A 314 19.03 15.85 6.51
CA GLN A 314 18.50 15.35 7.77
C GLN A 314 18.99 13.92 8.05
N PRO A 315 19.19 13.55 9.32
CA PRO A 315 19.48 12.16 9.66
C PRO A 315 18.27 11.27 9.36
N SER A 316 18.49 10.11 8.75
CA SER A 316 17.41 9.16 8.47
C SER A 316 16.71 8.66 9.73
N PRO A 317 15.39 8.44 9.70
CA PRO A 317 14.62 8.14 10.91
C PRO A 317 14.78 6.67 11.33
N PRO A 318 14.48 6.32 12.59
CA PRO A 318 14.49 4.93 13.02
C PRO A 318 13.49 4.05 12.24
N MET A 319 13.87 2.79 12.05
CA MET A 319 13.07 1.73 11.44
C MET A 319 12.70 0.71 12.51
N GLY A 320 11.48 0.17 12.48
CA GLY A 320 11.08 -0.87 13.43
C GLY A 320 11.03 -0.32 14.86
N THR A 321 11.83 -0.88 15.77
CA THR A 321 11.89 -0.41 17.17
C THR A 321 12.86 0.77 17.35
N GLY A 322 13.71 1.03 16.36
CA GLY A 322 14.78 2.02 16.45
C GLY A 322 15.98 1.53 17.26
N LYS A 323 16.12 0.22 17.50
CA LYS A 323 17.19 -0.37 18.33
C LYS A 323 18.17 -1.19 17.50
N ARG A 324 19.39 -1.38 18.06
CA ARG A 324 20.42 -2.36 17.65
C ARG A 324 20.99 -3.02 18.92
N PRO A 325 21.43 -4.30 18.89
CA PRO A 325 21.57 -5.22 17.75
C PRO A 325 20.49 -6.32 17.70
N LEU A 326 20.16 -6.76 16.47
CA LEU A 326 19.38 -7.98 16.23
C LEU A 326 20.22 -9.19 16.67
N GLN A 327 20.06 -9.66 17.91
CA GLN A 327 20.71 -10.88 18.39
C GLN A 327 19.89 -12.12 17.99
N ARG A 328 20.57 -13.27 17.82
CA ARG A 328 19.90 -14.56 17.59
C ARG A 328 19.12 -15.07 18.82
N ASP A 329 19.38 -14.52 20.00
CA ASP A 329 18.54 -14.68 21.18
C ASP A 329 17.42 -13.63 21.12
N TRP A 330 16.43 -13.88 20.26
CA TRP A 330 15.33 -12.97 20.02
C TRP A 330 14.15 -13.30 20.94
N ASP A 331 13.72 -12.33 21.74
CA ASP A 331 12.33 -12.30 22.20
C ASP A 331 11.51 -11.58 21.14
N THR A 332 10.53 -12.28 20.56
CA THR A 332 9.61 -11.66 19.59
C THR A 332 8.93 -10.42 20.14
N ILE A 333 8.86 -10.27 21.47
CA ILE A 333 8.21 -9.16 22.17
C ILE A 333 8.87 -7.82 21.85
N ASP A 334 10.19 -7.80 21.74
CA ASP A 334 10.97 -6.56 21.67
C ASP A 334 11.48 -6.23 20.26
N LEU A 335 11.04 -6.98 19.24
CA LEU A 335 11.56 -6.88 17.88
C LEU A 335 10.47 -6.63 16.84
N ALA A 336 10.76 -5.68 15.96
CA ALA A 336 10.01 -5.45 14.73
C ALA A 336 10.19 -6.64 13.79
N HIS A 337 9.07 -7.29 13.46
CA HIS A 337 9.07 -8.51 12.68
C HIS A 337 7.83 -8.68 11.82
N SER A 338 8.01 -9.45 10.76
CA SER A 338 6.98 -9.94 9.86
C SER A 338 7.02 -11.46 9.86
N ARG A 339 5.87 -12.09 10.09
CA ARG A 339 5.76 -13.56 10.28
C ARG A 339 4.65 -14.12 9.39
N ARG A 340 4.68 -15.42 9.10
CA ARG A 340 3.84 -16.09 8.10
C ARG A 340 3.93 -15.38 6.74
N ILE A 341 5.15 -15.02 6.35
CA ILE A 341 5.42 -14.48 5.01
C ILE A 341 5.07 -15.55 4.00
N ALA A 342 4.12 -15.24 3.11
CA ALA A 342 3.66 -16.20 2.13
C ALA A 342 3.13 -15.54 0.85
N CYS A 343 3.20 -16.30 -0.23
CA CYS A 343 2.69 -15.99 -1.56
C CYS A 343 1.58 -16.96 -1.94
N ALA A 344 0.56 -16.47 -2.65
CA ALA A 344 -0.36 -17.31 -3.40
C ALA A 344 0.13 -17.40 -4.85
N TYR A 345 0.41 -18.61 -5.32
CA TYR A 345 0.85 -18.87 -6.69
C TYR A 345 -0.35 -19.22 -7.57
N GLU A 346 -0.25 -19.00 -8.89
CA GLU A 346 -1.39 -19.14 -9.82
C GLU A 346 -2.14 -20.48 -9.72
N ASN A 347 -1.41 -21.57 -9.55
CA ASN A 347 -1.96 -22.93 -9.47
C ASN A 347 -2.54 -23.28 -8.09
N ASP A 348 -2.37 -22.41 -7.09
CA ASP A 348 -2.80 -22.64 -5.71
C ASP A 348 -3.17 -21.34 -5.00
N LYS A 349 -4.24 -20.69 -5.47
CA LYS A 349 -4.68 -19.37 -4.98
C LYS A 349 -5.22 -19.38 -3.54
N PHE A 350 -5.43 -20.56 -2.96
CA PHE A 350 -5.96 -20.72 -1.60
C PHE A 350 -4.89 -21.10 -0.58
N ASN A 351 -3.80 -21.73 -1.01
CA ASN A 351 -2.68 -22.04 -0.12
C ASN A 351 -1.60 -20.98 -0.27
N PHE A 352 -1.50 -20.12 0.74
CA PHE A 352 -0.39 -19.20 0.88
C PHE A 352 0.82 -19.99 1.37
N LEU A 353 1.85 -20.04 0.53
CA LEU A 353 3.08 -20.79 0.79
C LEU A 353 4.24 -19.84 1.04
N SER A 354 5.13 -20.20 1.97
CA SER A 354 6.39 -19.47 2.17
C SER A 354 7.14 -19.43 0.84
N PRO A 355 7.54 -18.25 0.33
CA PRO A 355 8.38 -18.20 -0.87
C PRO A 355 9.71 -18.92 -0.57
N VAL A 356 10.32 -19.54 -1.57
CA VAL A 356 11.58 -20.30 -1.41
C VAL A 356 12.77 -19.59 -2.07
N ASP A 357 12.48 -18.73 -3.01
CA ASP A 357 13.37 -18.04 -3.92
C ASP A 357 13.45 -16.56 -3.56
N THR A 358 14.10 -16.25 -2.45
CA THR A 358 14.17 -14.89 -1.90
C THR A 358 15.59 -14.44 -1.58
N GLU A 359 15.80 -13.13 -1.57
CA GLU A 359 17.04 -12.46 -1.21
C GLU A 359 16.76 -11.32 -0.22
N LEU A 360 17.75 -11.01 0.62
CA LEU A 360 17.71 -9.89 1.55
C LEU A 360 18.35 -8.67 0.90
N TYR A 361 17.68 -7.53 1.00
CA TYR A 361 18.17 -6.25 0.51
C TYR A 361 18.16 -5.25 1.66
N LYS A 362 19.28 -4.53 1.84
CA LYS A 362 19.41 -3.45 2.82
C LYS A 362 20.27 -2.32 2.25
N SER A 363 19.84 -1.08 2.46
CA SER A 363 20.51 0.10 1.89
C SER A 363 21.82 0.44 2.59
N ASP A 364 21.88 0.24 3.92
CA ASP A 364 23.03 0.58 4.75
C ASP A 364 23.15 -0.43 5.88
N GLN A 365 24.28 -1.15 5.93
CA GLN A 365 24.50 -2.25 6.89
C GLN A 365 24.74 -1.76 8.34
N GLU A 366 25.11 -0.49 8.52
CA GLU A 366 25.42 0.11 9.82
C GLU A 366 24.24 0.86 10.44
N ALA A 367 23.24 1.25 9.64
CA ALA A 367 22.02 1.88 10.12
C ALA A 367 20.82 0.92 10.18
N TYR A 368 20.57 0.14 9.12
CA TYR A 368 19.40 -0.74 9.02
C TYR A 368 19.80 -2.19 8.79
N ASP A 369 19.10 -3.12 9.43
CA ASP A 369 19.41 -4.54 9.28
C ASP A 369 18.14 -5.39 9.16
N ILE A 370 18.31 -6.54 8.53
CA ILE A 370 17.27 -7.53 8.34
C ILE A 370 17.85 -8.94 8.48
N ILE A 371 17.15 -9.79 9.22
CA ILE A 371 17.46 -11.21 9.38
C ILE A 371 16.25 -12.03 8.96
N ASP A 372 16.46 -12.97 8.04
CA ASP A 372 15.53 -14.05 7.80
C ASP A 372 15.83 -15.20 8.76
N VAL A 373 14.95 -15.39 9.75
CA VAL A 373 15.09 -16.47 10.73
C VAL A 373 14.48 -17.78 10.21
N GLY A 374 13.96 -17.80 8.98
CA GLY A 374 13.36 -18.98 8.38
C GLY A 374 12.04 -19.37 9.04
N TYR A 375 11.68 -20.63 8.93
CA TYR A 375 10.42 -21.17 9.46
C TYR A 375 10.52 -21.44 10.96
N GLN A 376 9.65 -20.83 11.75
CA GLN A 376 9.64 -20.87 13.23
C GLN A 376 8.38 -21.58 13.78
N GLY A 377 7.98 -22.69 13.14
CA GLY A 377 6.79 -23.47 13.52
C GLY A 377 5.47 -22.92 12.95
N GLU A 378 4.37 -23.64 13.15
CA GLU A 378 3.07 -23.33 12.52
C GLU A 378 2.49 -21.97 12.92
N TYR A 379 2.75 -21.54 14.15
CA TYR A 379 2.24 -20.26 14.64
C TYR A 379 2.95 -19.08 13.97
N PHE A 380 4.28 -19.11 13.89
CA PHE A 380 5.06 -18.01 13.33
C PHE A 380 5.29 -18.12 11.82
N GLY A 381 5.28 -19.33 11.24
CA GLY A 381 5.62 -19.54 9.84
C GLY A 381 7.03 -19.03 9.51
N ARG A 382 7.26 -18.62 8.25
CA ARG A 382 8.49 -17.91 7.88
C ARG A 382 8.49 -16.51 8.48
N MET A 383 9.60 -16.12 9.10
CA MET A 383 9.71 -14.84 9.80
C MET A 383 10.96 -14.07 9.39
N ILE A 384 10.82 -12.75 9.28
CA ILE A 384 11.92 -11.80 9.18
C ILE A 384 11.89 -10.83 10.35
N LEU A 385 13.07 -10.46 10.83
CA LEU A 385 13.30 -9.40 11.81
C LEU A 385 13.94 -8.23 11.08
N TYR A 386 13.52 -7.01 11.35
CA TYR A 386 14.09 -5.81 10.73
C TYR A 386 14.12 -4.66 11.74
N ASP A 387 15.21 -3.91 11.79
CA ASP A 387 15.34 -2.81 12.75
C ASP A 387 16.47 -1.85 12.34
N GLY A 388 16.50 -0.68 12.97
CA GLY A 388 17.64 0.22 12.86
C GLY A 388 17.41 1.57 13.52
N PRO A 389 18.41 2.14 14.23
CA PRO A 389 18.31 3.46 14.86
C PRO A 389 18.21 4.62 13.85
N GLY A 390 18.53 4.37 12.58
CA GLY A 390 18.69 5.41 11.58
C GLY A 390 19.95 6.24 11.80
N GLY A 391 19.93 7.50 11.39
CA GLY A 391 21.06 8.42 11.55
C GLY A 391 22.02 8.52 10.37
N ILE A 392 21.69 7.93 9.21
CA ILE A 392 22.44 8.14 7.97
C ILE A 392 22.31 9.62 7.59
N LYS A 393 23.43 10.28 7.28
CA LYS A 393 23.46 11.67 6.82
C LYS A 393 24.06 11.74 5.42
N GLY A 394 23.36 12.43 4.50
CA GLY A 394 23.93 12.82 3.20
C GLY A 394 24.26 11.69 2.22
N ALA A 395 23.39 10.68 2.08
CA ALA A 395 23.54 9.62 1.07
C ALA A 395 22.81 9.96 -0.23
#